data_AF-A0A6J6CVP0-F1
#
_entry.id   AF-A0A6J6CVP0-F1
#
_cell.length_a   1.000
_cell.length_b   1.000
_cell.length_c   1.000
_cell.angle_alpha   90.00
_cell.angle_beta   90.00
_cell.angle_gamma   90.00
#
_symmetry.space_group_name_H-M   'P 1'
#
loop_
_entity.id
_entity.type
_entity.pdbx_description
1 polymer ?
#
loop_
_entity_poly.entity_id
_entity_poly.type
_entity_poly.pdbx_seq_one_letter_code
_entity_poly.pdbx_strand_id
1 'polypeptide(L)'
;MSTKPSFGLRFYASAIALSMVFTLAGSQPAQAAVAHPSTVSFLAKSMVEGKVLDGLVAGTPDFSLTLEAMMQLKAGGRELVRQLPAVRHMLSTRTQPFGTLSRGYLFNQDEAKSLKPGMAGKFLFTSEVLDVPNNAIRFEAFRRLAASINSRTGEISGATAGSVDYAWVAMGLNSYQEFTLANRVVQFMLTLQNTDGGFGETDPLVSTPTATGLALQAINYRQTFGNDQEDAARSAAEKKSVSFLLATDLEENHWGFLGEPSVTATAYAVMGLKAFGARKTTLARYTNWLKAQLSPKGGFVTSASNGEGDKFATAQSYVPLIAKSYLDLLP
;
A
#
# COMPACT_ATOMS: atom_id res chain seq x y z
N MET A 1 -28.05 -48.21 28.25
CA MET A 1 -27.70 -49.65 28.27
C MET A 1 -26.33 -49.76 27.62
N SER A 2 -25.20 -49.80 28.35
CA SER A 2 -24.68 -50.91 29.19
C SER A 2 -24.58 -52.20 28.36
N THR A 3 -23.42 -52.81 28.08
CA THR A 3 -22.37 -53.24 29.03
C THR A 3 -20.96 -53.35 28.40
N LYS A 4 -19.94 -53.20 29.26
CA LYS A 4 -18.50 -53.41 29.03
C LYS A 4 -18.11 -54.91 28.93
N PRO A 5 -16.91 -55.22 28.39
CA PRO A 5 -16.20 -56.47 28.61
C PRO A 5 -15.53 -56.55 29.99
N SER A 6 -15.33 -57.78 30.49
CA SER A 6 -14.77 -58.11 31.80
C SER A 6 -13.26 -58.41 31.77
N PHE A 7 -12.56 -57.75 32.69
CA PHE A 7 -11.51 -58.21 33.61
C PHE A 7 -10.28 -59.02 33.17
N GLY A 8 -9.12 -58.50 33.62
CA GLY A 8 -7.93 -59.24 34.05
C GLY A 8 -6.64 -58.71 33.41
N LEU A 9 -5.53 -58.42 34.10
CA LEU A 9 -5.19 -58.18 35.50
C LEU A 9 -3.82 -57.46 35.43
N ARG A 10 -3.56 -56.57 36.41
CA ARG A 10 -2.39 -55.68 36.47
C ARG A 10 -1.11 -56.44 36.83
N PHE A 11 0.02 -56.00 36.29
CA PHE A 11 1.32 -56.07 36.96
C PHE A 11 2.06 -54.73 36.81
N TYR A 12 2.49 -54.18 37.94
CA TYR A 12 3.31 -52.98 38.04
C TYR A 12 4.78 -53.33 37.83
N ALA A 13 5.46 -52.59 36.97
CA ALA A 13 6.92 -52.48 37.00
C ALA A 13 7.30 -51.03 36.70
N SER A 14 7.80 -50.35 37.72
CA SER A 14 8.34 -49.00 37.67
C SER A 14 9.61 -48.98 36.83
N ALA A 15 9.64 -48.16 35.78
CA ALA A 15 10.86 -47.85 35.02
C ALA A 15 11.18 -46.37 35.14
N ILE A 16 12.41 -46.11 35.57
CA ILE A 16 13.05 -44.83 35.85
C ILE A 16 13.06 -43.97 34.57
N ALA A 17 12.45 -42.78 34.62
CA ALA A 17 12.50 -41.80 33.55
C ALA A 17 13.89 -41.14 33.55
N LEU A 18 14.73 -41.50 32.58
CA LEU A 18 15.99 -40.83 32.29
C LEU A 18 15.69 -39.59 31.43
N SER A 19 15.62 -38.42 32.06
CA SER A 19 15.44 -37.13 31.38
C SER A 19 16.71 -36.75 30.62
N MET A 20 16.84 -37.19 29.35
CA MET A 20 17.82 -36.61 28.44
C MET A 20 17.36 -35.21 28.04
N VAL A 21 18.05 -34.19 28.55
CA VAL A 21 17.91 -32.81 28.08
C VAL A 21 18.59 -32.71 26.72
N PHE A 22 17.81 -32.83 25.64
CA PHE A 22 18.23 -32.36 24.33
C PHE A 22 18.22 -30.83 24.36
N THR A 23 19.39 -30.20 24.42
CA THR A 23 19.56 -28.80 24.03
C THR A 23 19.31 -28.70 22.53
N LEU A 24 18.04 -28.52 22.14
CA LEU A 24 17.68 -27.97 20.84
C LEU A 24 18.20 -26.54 20.83
N ALA A 25 19.40 -26.35 20.26
CA ALA A 25 19.80 -25.05 19.78
C ALA A 25 18.76 -24.65 18.73
N GLY A 26 17.77 -23.86 19.14
CA GLY A 26 16.77 -23.33 18.24
C GLY A 26 17.49 -22.56 17.15
N SER A 27 17.50 -23.11 15.94
CA SER A 27 17.82 -22.36 14.74
C SER A 27 16.78 -21.25 14.66
N GLN A 28 17.12 -20.05 15.13
CA GLN A 28 16.32 -18.88 14.79
C GLN A 28 16.29 -18.84 13.26
N PRO A 29 15.11 -18.72 12.63
CA PRO A 29 15.06 -18.53 11.19
C PRO A 29 15.93 -17.32 10.87
N ALA A 30 16.93 -17.51 10.01
CA ALA A 30 17.80 -16.43 9.59
C ALA A 30 16.91 -15.34 8.97
N GLN A 31 16.81 -14.20 9.65
CA GLN A 31 16.10 -13.05 9.11
C GLN A 31 16.76 -12.69 7.78
N ALA A 32 16.00 -12.74 6.69
CA ALA A 32 16.53 -12.38 5.38
C ALA A 32 17.13 -10.97 5.46
N ALA A 33 18.35 -10.80 4.94
CA ALA A 33 19.03 -9.52 4.95
C ALA A 33 18.16 -8.47 4.24
N VAL A 34 18.09 -7.27 4.80
CA VAL A 34 17.37 -6.15 4.19
C VAL A 34 17.98 -5.86 2.82
N ALA A 35 17.19 -5.97 1.77
CA ALA A 35 17.62 -5.59 0.43
C ALA A 35 17.84 -4.07 0.37
N HIS A 36 18.87 -3.61 -0.34
CA HIS A 36 19.12 -2.16 -0.56
C HIS A 36 19.07 -1.29 0.72
N PRO A 37 19.84 -1.62 1.78
CA PRO A 37 19.73 -0.97 3.09
C PRO A 37 20.14 0.52 3.07
N SER A 38 20.97 0.95 2.11
CA SER A 38 21.29 2.37 1.90
C SER A 38 20.05 3.17 1.48
N THR A 39 19.19 2.62 0.64
CA THR A 39 17.92 3.25 0.22
C THR A 39 16.93 3.36 1.37
N VAL A 40 16.81 2.31 2.18
CA VAL A 40 15.98 2.36 3.41
C VAL A 40 16.50 3.42 4.38
N SER A 41 17.82 3.47 4.56
CA SER A 41 18.49 4.45 5.44
C SER A 41 18.34 5.87 4.92
N PHE A 42 18.45 6.08 3.61
CA PHE A 42 18.22 7.36 2.95
C PHE A 42 16.80 7.85 3.24
N LEU A 43 15.78 7.04 2.96
CA LEU A 43 14.38 7.42 3.20
C LEU A 43 14.11 7.75 4.67
N ALA A 44 14.66 6.94 5.59
CA ALA A 44 14.51 7.18 7.02
C ALA A 44 15.15 8.50 7.47
N LYS A 45 16.29 8.89 6.89
CA LYS A 45 16.98 10.16 7.19
C LYS A 45 16.31 11.36 6.53
N SER A 46 15.59 11.17 5.43
CA SER A 46 14.83 12.23 4.75
C SER A 46 13.60 12.69 5.54
N MET A 47 13.17 11.92 6.53
CA MET A 47 12.09 12.30 7.44
C MET A 47 12.57 13.36 8.44
N VAL A 48 12.03 14.57 8.35
CA VAL A 48 12.31 15.67 9.27
C VAL A 48 11.89 15.27 10.68
N GLU A 49 12.87 15.28 11.61
CA GLU A 49 12.72 14.78 12.99
C GLU A 49 12.20 13.32 13.07
N GLY A 50 12.33 12.55 11.99
CA GLY A 50 11.73 11.22 11.87
C GLY A 50 10.21 11.20 11.79
N LYS A 51 9.54 12.34 11.59
CA LYS A 51 8.08 12.50 11.65
C LYS A 51 7.40 12.56 10.29
N VAL A 52 7.92 13.38 9.38
CA VAL A 52 7.30 13.71 8.09
C VAL A 52 8.36 13.94 7.02
N LEU A 53 8.00 13.76 5.76
CA LEU A 53 8.77 14.32 4.65
C LEU A 53 8.35 15.77 4.43
N ASP A 54 9.32 16.65 4.21
CA ASP A 54 9.04 17.96 3.61
C ASP A 54 8.63 17.77 2.15
N GLY A 55 7.65 18.54 1.70
CA GLY A 55 7.25 18.68 0.31
C GLY A 55 8.24 19.52 -0.51
N LEU A 56 7.75 20.09 -1.61
CA LEU A 56 8.57 20.92 -2.53
C LEU A 56 9.10 22.19 -1.85
N VAL A 57 8.33 22.75 -0.92
CA VAL A 57 8.73 23.89 -0.10
C VAL A 57 9.28 23.37 1.23
N ALA A 58 10.54 23.68 1.52
CA ALA A 58 11.19 23.29 2.77
C ALA A 58 10.38 23.77 3.99
N GLY A 59 10.26 22.92 5.01
CA GLY A 59 9.45 23.16 6.19
C GLY A 59 7.93 23.01 6.00
N THR A 60 7.46 22.68 4.80
CA THR A 60 6.05 22.35 4.54
C THR A 60 5.89 20.83 4.42
N PRO A 61 5.22 20.14 5.38
CA PRO A 61 5.08 18.69 5.32
C PRO A 61 4.28 18.20 4.11
N ASP A 62 4.74 17.14 3.47
CA ASP A 62 3.95 16.34 2.54
C ASP A 62 3.41 15.10 3.25
N PHE A 63 2.18 15.21 3.73
CA PHE A 63 1.52 14.14 4.47
C PHE A 63 1.20 12.91 3.59
N SER A 64 0.99 13.11 2.28
CA SER A 64 0.66 12.03 1.35
C SER A 64 1.85 11.10 1.15
N LEU A 65 3.00 11.70 0.80
CA LEU A 65 4.25 10.98 0.61
C LEU A 65 4.83 10.49 1.93
N THR A 66 4.53 11.15 3.05
CA THR A 66 4.88 10.64 4.37
C THR A 66 4.22 9.28 4.66
N LEU A 67 2.91 9.15 4.41
CA LEU A 67 2.21 7.87 4.63
C LEU A 67 2.79 6.76 3.74
N GLU A 68 3.10 7.06 2.48
CA GLU A 68 3.76 6.10 1.59
C GLU A 68 5.16 5.74 2.08
N ALA A 69 5.98 6.72 2.46
CA ALA A 69 7.32 6.50 2.99
C ALA A 69 7.31 5.54 4.19
N MET A 70 6.33 5.65 5.09
CA MET A 70 6.19 4.73 6.23
C MET A 70 5.94 3.28 5.77
N MET A 71 5.12 3.07 4.73
CA MET A 71 4.92 1.75 4.13
C MET A 71 6.18 1.22 3.45
N GLN A 72 6.91 2.07 2.72
CA GLN A 72 8.20 1.70 2.10
C GLN A 72 9.23 1.29 3.17
N LEU A 73 9.30 2.02 4.29
CA LEU A 73 10.18 1.70 5.41
C LEU A 73 9.82 0.36 6.05
N LYS A 74 8.52 0.04 6.22
CA LYS A 74 8.10 -1.30 6.66
C LYS A 74 8.55 -2.38 5.68
N ALA A 75 8.36 -2.16 4.38
CA ALA A 75 8.82 -3.09 3.36
C ALA A 75 10.36 -3.29 3.41
N GLY A 76 11.10 -2.25 3.81
CA GLY A 76 12.54 -2.27 4.08
C GLY A 76 12.95 -2.89 5.42
N GLY A 77 12.05 -3.56 6.13
CA GLY A 77 12.33 -4.21 7.41
C GLY A 77 12.48 -3.24 8.58
N ARG A 78 11.98 -2.00 8.45
CA ARG A 78 12.00 -1.03 9.56
C ARG A 78 10.81 -1.27 10.48
N GLU A 79 11.07 -1.94 11.59
CA GLU A 79 10.10 -2.23 12.65
C GLU A 79 9.32 -0.99 13.11
N LEU A 80 8.07 -1.20 13.54
CA LEU A 80 7.16 -0.16 14.04
C LEU A 80 7.81 0.72 15.12
N VAL A 81 8.57 0.10 16.04
CA VAL A 81 9.28 0.78 17.13
C VAL A 81 10.25 1.84 16.62
N ARG A 82 10.93 1.58 15.49
CA ARG A 82 11.84 2.55 14.87
C ARG A 82 11.09 3.67 14.15
N GLN A 83 9.82 3.46 13.81
CA GLN A 83 8.94 4.42 13.13
C GLN A 83 8.07 5.23 14.10
N LEU A 84 8.20 5.04 15.43
CA LEU A 84 7.33 5.68 16.43
C LEU A 84 7.15 7.19 16.30
N PRO A 85 8.17 8.01 15.95
CA PRO A 85 7.95 9.44 15.76
C PRO A 85 6.94 9.74 14.64
N ALA A 86 7.09 9.12 13.47
CA ALA A 86 6.13 9.22 12.37
C ALA A 86 4.77 8.62 12.71
N VAL A 87 4.74 7.43 13.34
CA VAL A 87 3.48 6.78 13.76
C VAL A 87 2.70 7.66 14.73
N ARG A 88 3.36 8.23 15.75
CA ARG A 88 2.72 9.15 16.69
C ARG A 88 2.22 10.39 15.99
N HIS A 89 3.02 10.98 15.12
CA HIS A 89 2.66 12.21 14.43
C HIS A 89 1.50 12.00 13.44
N MET A 90 1.61 11.00 12.57
CA MET A 90 0.66 10.76 11.47
C MET A 90 -0.58 10.00 11.93
N LEU A 91 -0.40 8.91 12.69
CA LEU A 91 -1.44 7.87 12.83
C LEU A 91 -2.03 7.75 14.23
N SER A 92 -1.27 8.05 15.29
CA SER A 92 -1.69 7.79 16.67
C SER A 92 -2.06 9.03 17.48
N THR A 93 -1.78 10.24 16.98
CA THR A 93 -2.19 11.50 17.64
C THR A 93 -3.23 12.18 16.79
N ARG A 94 -4.46 12.29 17.31
CA ARG A 94 -5.62 12.88 16.61
C ARG A 94 -5.36 14.27 16.00
N THR A 95 -4.48 15.06 16.61
CA THR A 95 -4.25 16.47 16.23
C THR A 95 -3.71 16.66 14.82
N GLN A 96 -2.95 15.73 14.26
CA GLN A 96 -2.45 15.90 12.88
C GLN A 96 -3.47 15.49 11.80
N PRO A 97 -4.06 14.28 11.82
CA PRO A 97 -5.05 13.89 10.82
C PRO A 97 -6.31 14.75 10.87
N PHE A 98 -6.76 15.14 12.07
CA PHE A 98 -8.02 15.90 12.22
C PHE A 98 -7.83 17.38 12.52
N GLY A 99 -6.77 17.77 13.23
CA GLY A 99 -6.60 19.17 13.65
C GLY A 99 -7.67 19.66 14.61
N THR A 100 -7.54 20.93 14.99
CA THR A 100 -8.63 21.69 15.64
C THR A 100 -9.60 22.14 14.56
N LEU A 101 -10.91 21.96 14.79
CA LEU A 101 -11.97 22.32 13.83
C LEU A 101 -11.78 21.71 12.42
N SER A 102 -11.35 20.45 12.34
CA SER A 102 -11.15 19.72 11.07
C SER A 102 -10.10 20.35 10.15
N ARG A 103 -9.03 20.95 10.70
CA ARG A 103 -7.92 21.55 9.93
C ARG A 103 -6.72 20.63 9.74
N GLY A 104 -6.83 19.37 10.13
CA GLY A 104 -5.78 18.38 9.96
C GLY A 104 -5.57 17.98 8.50
N TYR A 105 -4.56 17.16 8.25
CA TYR A 105 -4.15 16.84 6.88
C TYR A 105 -5.17 15.99 6.09
N LEU A 106 -6.16 15.38 6.77
CA LEU A 106 -7.27 14.69 6.11
C LEU A 106 -8.31 15.63 5.49
N PHE A 107 -8.18 16.95 5.67
CA PHE A 107 -9.16 17.93 5.22
C PHE A 107 -8.51 18.99 4.32
N ASN A 108 -9.33 19.55 3.44
CA ASN A 108 -9.02 20.76 2.71
C ASN A 108 -9.06 21.97 3.65
N GLN A 109 -8.35 23.02 3.27
CA GLN A 109 -8.38 24.30 3.98
C GLN A 109 -9.47 25.24 3.45
N ASP A 110 -10.39 24.72 2.63
CA ASP A 110 -11.59 25.43 2.17
C ASP A 110 -12.53 25.81 3.32
N GLU A 111 -13.56 26.60 3.03
CA GLU A 111 -14.51 27.06 4.06
C GLU A 111 -15.27 25.89 4.69
N ALA A 112 -15.68 24.91 3.89
CA ALA A 112 -16.41 23.73 4.32
C ALA A 112 -15.58 22.72 5.13
N LYS A 113 -14.24 22.86 5.14
CA LYS A 113 -13.31 21.85 5.67
C LYS A 113 -13.64 20.47 5.11
N SER A 114 -13.76 20.40 3.79
CA SER A 114 -14.14 19.18 3.09
C SER A 114 -13.09 18.10 3.31
N LEU A 115 -13.53 16.85 3.43
CA LEU A 115 -12.64 15.70 3.56
C LEU A 115 -11.84 15.52 2.26
N LYS A 116 -10.57 15.14 2.37
CA LYS A 116 -9.76 14.59 1.27
C LYS A 116 -9.91 13.07 1.25
N PRO A 117 -10.81 12.50 0.43
CA PRO A 117 -11.18 11.09 0.55
C PRO A 117 -10.00 10.14 0.29
N GLY A 118 -9.19 10.36 -0.75
CA GLY A 118 -8.01 9.52 -1.02
C GLY A 118 -6.99 9.55 0.12
N MET A 119 -6.80 10.70 0.77
CA MET A 119 -5.93 10.80 1.95
C MET A 119 -6.49 10.00 3.14
N ALA A 120 -7.81 10.05 3.36
CA ALA A 120 -8.47 9.24 4.40
C ALA A 120 -8.37 7.74 4.09
N GLY A 121 -8.53 7.32 2.83
CA GLY A 121 -8.29 5.94 2.39
C GLY A 121 -6.85 5.49 2.64
N LYS A 122 -5.87 6.31 2.22
CA LYS A 122 -4.44 6.06 2.46
C LYS A 122 -4.11 5.99 3.95
N PHE A 123 -4.73 6.81 4.78
CA PHE A 123 -4.59 6.74 6.25
C PHE A 123 -5.05 5.40 6.82
N LEU A 124 -6.24 4.92 6.41
CA LEU A 124 -6.76 3.64 6.87
C LEU A 124 -5.87 2.48 6.42
N PHE A 125 -5.43 2.52 5.16
CA PHE A 125 -4.55 1.51 4.59
C PHE A 125 -3.19 1.48 5.28
N THR A 126 -2.54 2.64 5.45
CA THR A 126 -1.23 2.74 6.11
C THR A 126 -1.30 2.31 7.58
N SER A 127 -2.40 2.62 8.28
CA SER A 127 -2.60 2.18 9.66
C SER A 127 -2.65 0.64 9.78
N GLU A 128 -3.30 -0.02 8.82
CA GLU A 128 -3.36 -1.48 8.76
C GLU A 128 -2.01 -2.08 8.34
N VAL A 129 -1.39 -1.54 7.28
CA VAL A 129 -0.07 -1.99 6.83
C VAL A 129 0.94 -1.93 7.96
N LEU A 130 0.93 -0.91 8.80
CA LEU A 130 1.88 -0.80 9.91
C LEU A 130 1.44 -1.51 11.19
N ASP A 131 0.25 -2.09 11.22
CA ASP A 131 -0.36 -2.68 12.41
C ASP A 131 -0.36 -1.71 13.62
N VAL A 132 -0.83 -0.48 13.38
CA VAL A 132 -0.86 0.55 14.42
C VAL A 132 -2.09 0.34 15.30
N PRO A 133 -1.94 0.29 16.65
CA PRO A 133 -3.06 0.18 17.57
C PRO A 133 -3.77 1.54 17.77
N ASN A 134 -4.42 2.06 16.71
CA ASN A 134 -5.08 3.37 16.69
C ASN A 134 -6.60 3.28 16.38
N ASN A 135 -7.27 2.23 16.85
CA ASN A 135 -8.67 1.89 16.53
C ASN A 135 -9.65 3.07 16.62
N ALA A 136 -9.60 3.87 17.69
CA ALA A 136 -10.50 5.02 17.83
C ALA A 136 -10.30 6.09 16.75
N ILE A 137 -9.04 6.32 16.33
CA ILE A 137 -8.67 7.29 15.30
C ILE A 137 -9.03 6.74 13.91
N ARG A 138 -8.81 5.44 13.67
CA ARG A 138 -9.25 4.75 12.45
C ARG A 138 -10.77 4.78 12.29
N PHE A 139 -11.51 4.48 13.36
CA PHE A 139 -12.97 4.52 13.33
C PHE A 139 -13.50 5.93 13.01
N GLU A 140 -12.90 6.97 13.58
CA GLU A 140 -13.20 8.37 13.26
C GLU A 140 -12.95 8.67 11.77
N ALA A 141 -11.79 8.28 11.24
CA ALA A 141 -11.44 8.48 9.83
C ALA A 141 -12.42 7.74 8.91
N PHE A 142 -12.69 6.46 9.22
CA PHE A 142 -13.65 5.63 8.50
C PHE A 142 -15.03 6.27 8.47
N ARG A 143 -15.59 6.68 9.63
CA ARG A 143 -16.94 7.26 9.70
C ARG A 143 -17.07 8.49 8.79
N ARG A 144 -16.05 9.35 8.77
CA ARG A 144 -16.05 10.55 7.92
C ARG A 144 -15.90 10.21 6.45
N LEU A 145 -15.03 9.24 6.13
CA LEU A 145 -14.88 8.73 4.78
C LEU A 145 -16.18 8.10 4.27
N ALA A 146 -16.80 7.21 5.04
CA ALA A 146 -18.07 6.57 4.70
C ALA A 146 -19.19 7.60 4.45
N ALA A 147 -19.23 8.69 5.22
CA ALA A 147 -20.20 9.77 5.01
C ALA A 147 -19.99 10.54 3.68
N SER A 148 -18.78 10.50 3.10
CA SER A 148 -18.50 11.09 1.78
C SER A 148 -18.84 10.17 0.61
N ILE A 149 -19.22 8.92 0.87
CA ILE A 149 -19.44 7.90 -0.17
C ILE A 149 -20.94 7.61 -0.30
N ASN A 150 -21.44 7.65 -1.53
CA ASN A 150 -22.77 7.14 -1.82
C ASN A 150 -22.78 5.62 -1.64
N SER A 151 -23.43 5.11 -0.60
CA SER A 151 -23.42 3.68 -0.27
C SER A 151 -24.10 2.78 -1.31
N ARG A 152 -24.89 3.36 -2.24
CA ARG A 152 -25.54 2.62 -3.33
C ARG A 152 -24.68 2.55 -4.58
N THR A 153 -24.06 3.67 -4.95
CA THR A 153 -23.31 3.77 -6.22
C THR A 153 -21.81 3.59 -6.05
N GLY A 154 -21.26 3.88 -4.86
CA GLY A 154 -19.82 3.93 -4.61
C GLY A 154 -19.16 5.25 -5.01
N GLU A 155 -19.93 6.22 -5.50
CA GLU A 155 -19.44 7.56 -5.84
C GLU A 155 -18.89 8.28 -4.61
N ILE A 156 -17.74 8.93 -4.75
CA ILE A 156 -17.05 9.64 -3.67
C ILE A 156 -17.19 11.14 -3.87
N SER A 157 -17.88 11.81 -2.94
CA SER A 157 -17.94 13.27 -2.89
C SER A 157 -16.56 13.85 -2.54
N GLY A 158 -16.12 14.86 -3.30
CA GLY A 158 -14.84 15.53 -3.05
C GLY A 158 -13.60 14.78 -3.56
N ALA A 159 -13.78 13.73 -4.38
CA ALA A 159 -12.68 13.15 -5.14
C ALA A 159 -12.17 14.16 -6.17
N THR A 160 -10.86 14.40 -6.19
CA THR A 160 -10.20 15.39 -7.07
C THR A 160 -9.00 14.81 -7.82
N ALA A 161 -8.48 13.66 -7.39
CA ALA A 161 -7.39 12.95 -8.05
C ALA A 161 -7.89 11.79 -8.94
N GLY A 162 -9.11 11.89 -9.46
CA GLY A 162 -9.70 10.87 -10.32
C GLY A 162 -9.67 9.48 -9.69
N SER A 163 -9.25 8.48 -10.46
CA SER A 163 -9.18 7.07 -10.01
C SER A 163 -8.25 6.84 -8.82
N VAL A 164 -7.26 7.72 -8.57
CA VAL A 164 -6.30 7.57 -7.47
C VAL A 164 -7.00 7.69 -6.11
N ASP A 165 -7.94 8.62 -5.97
CA ASP A 165 -8.74 8.75 -4.75
C ASP A 165 -9.57 7.49 -4.52
N TYR A 166 -10.24 6.99 -5.56
CA TYR A 166 -11.04 5.77 -5.48
C TYR A 166 -10.22 4.54 -5.12
N ALA A 167 -9.02 4.39 -5.70
CA ALA A 167 -8.15 3.26 -5.42
C ALA A 167 -7.65 3.27 -3.97
N TRP A 168 -7.20 4.42 -3.44
CA TRP A 168 -6.81 4.55 -2.04
C TRP A 168 -7.97 4.31 -1.07
N VAL A 169 -9.17 4.82 -1.41
CA VAL A 169 -10.38 4.59 -0.60
C VAL A 169 -10.78 3.11 -0.61
N ALA A 170 -10.82 2.47 -1.77
CA ALA A 170 -11.13 1.05 -1.89
C ALA A 170 -10.15 0.18 -1.12
N MET A 171 -8.84 0.44 -1.23
CA MET A 171 -7.83 -0.29 -0.47
C MET A 171 -7.95 -0.04 1.03
N GLY A 172 -8.15 1.21 1.45
CA GLY A 172 -8.32 1.56 2.87
C GLY A 172 -9.59 0.99 3.50
N LEU A 173 -10.70 0.94 2.78
CA LEU A 173 -11.93 0.30 3.25
C LEU A 173 -11.78 -1.22 3.35
N ASN A 174 -11.16 -1.86 2.36
CA ASN A 174 -10.88 -3.30 2.42
C ASN A 174 -9.95 -3.64 3.60
N SER A 175 -8.91 -2.83 3.84
CA SER A 175 -7.99 -3.05 4.97
C SER A 175 -8.65 -2.76 6.33
N TYR A 176 -9.65 -1.88 6.34
CA TYR A 176 -10.52 -1.64 7.50
C TYR A 176 -11.67 -2.66 7.61
N GLN A 177 -11.74 -3.64 6.70
CA GLN A 177 -12.74 -4.72 6.67
C GLN A 177 -14.17 -4.29 6.32
N GLU A 178 -14.34 -3.11 5.71
CA GLU A 178 -15.63 -2.60 5.22
C GLU A 178 -15.86 -3.00 3.75
N PHE A 179 -15.86 -4.31 3.52
CA PHE A 179 -15.79 -4.91 2.19
C PHE A 179 -16.94 -4.52 1.25
N THR A 180 -18.16 -4.39 1.79
CA THR A 180 -19.34 -4.01 0.99
C THR A 180 -19.20 -2.61 0.41
N LEU A 181 -18.81 -1.64 1.23
CA LEU A 181 -18.60 -0.27 0.77
C LEU A 181 -17.38 -0.21 -0.15
N ALA A 182 -16.31 -0.95 0.16
CA ALA A 182 -15.13 -1.04 -0.69
C ALA A 182 -15.46 -1.59 -2.09
N ASN A 183 -16.30 -2.62 -2.19
CA ASN A 183 -16.75 -3.14 -3.48
C ASN A 183 -17.55 -2.11 -4.27
N ARG A 184 -18.48 -1.39 -3.62
CA ARG A 184 -19.21 -0.29 -4.29
C ARG A 184 -18.26 0.76 -4.86
N VAL A 185 -17.27 1.19 -4.09
CA VAL A 185 -16.24 2.14 -4.55
C VAL A 185 -15.46 1.58 -5.73
N VAL A 186 -15.05 0.31 -5.71
CA VAL A 186 -14.39 -0.30 -6.87
C VAL A 186 -15.30 -0.32 -8.08
N GLN A 187 -16.56 -0.75 -7.94
CA GLN A 187 -17.50 -0.80 -9.07
C GLN A 187 -17.68 0.58 -9.71
N PHE A 188 -17.79 1.64 -8.91
CA PHE A 188 -17.79 3.00 -9.44
C PHE A 188 -16.47 3.33 -10.13
N MET A 189 -15.32 3.03 -9.51
CA MET A 189 -14.00 3.27 -10.08
C MET A 189 -13.86 2.62 -11.47
N LEU A 190 -14.38 1.40 -11.67
CA LEU A 190 -14.33 0.73 -12.98
C LEU A 190 -14.99 1.55 -14.09
N THR A 191 -16.01 2.37 -13.77
CA THR A 191 -16.67 3.24 -14.74
C THR A 191 -15.82 4.43 -15.18
N LEU A 192 -14.74 4.72 -14.44
CA LEU A 192 -13.75 5.76 -14.75
C LEU A 192 -12.62 5.25 -15.65
N GLN A 193 -12.65 3.99 -16.07
CA GLN A 193 -11.64 3.43 -16.98
C GLN A 193 -11.80 4.06 -18.36
N ASN A 194 -10.70 4.58 -18.90
CA ASN A 194 -10.68 5.16 -20.24
C ASN A 194 -10.76 4.08 -21.32
N THR A 195 -11.05 4.49 -22.55
CA THR A 195 -11.23 3.57 -23.69
C THR A 195 -9.95 2.81 -24.05
N ASP A 196 -8.78 3.38 -23.76
CA ASP A 196 -7.47 2.73 -23.89
C ASP A 196 -7.18 1.69 -22.81
N GLY A 197 -8.07 1.56 -21.81
CA GLY A 197 -7.96 0.62 -20.70
C GLY A 197 -7.21 1.15 -19.48
N GLY A 198 -6.61 2.33 -19.57
CA GLY A 198 -5.95 2.97 -18.44
C GLY A 198 -6.92 3.78 -17.56
N PHE A 199 -6.36 4.36 -16.51
CA PHE A 199 -7.05 5.29 -15.63
C PHE A 199 -6.28 6.60 -15.50
N GLY A 200 -7.00 7.71 -15.32
CA GLY A 200 -6.42 9.04 -15.11
C GLY A 200 -6.39 9.50 -13.64
N GLU A 201 -5.69 10.61 -13.42
CA GLU A 201 -5.46 11.27 -12.12
C GLU A 201 -6.26 12.58 -12.05
N THR A 202 -5.56 13.73 -11.98
CA THR A 202 -6.18 15.07 -11.97
C THR A 202 -6.88 15.39 -13.29
N ASP A 203 -6.31 14.98 -14.42
CA ASP A 203 -7.05 14.88 -15.68
C ASP A 203 -7.56 13.43 -15.80
N PRO A 204 -8.85 13.17 -15.55
CA PRO A 204 -9.38 11.81 -15.57
C PRO A 204 -9.39 11.20 -16.98
N LEU A 205 -9.35 12.03 -18.03
CA LEU A 205 -9.41 11.57 -19.42
C LEU A 205 -8.05 11.15 -19.97
N VAL A 206 -6.96 11.47 -19.25
CA VAL A 206 -5.59 11.11 -19.64
C VAL A 206 -5.11 9.96 -18.78
N SER A 207 -5.03 8.77 -19.37
CA SER A 207 -4.54 7.57 -18.69
C SER A 207 -3.07 7.69 -18.31
N THR A 208 -2.72 7.32 -17.07
CA THR A 208 -1.34 7.27 -16.60
C THR A 208 -0.98 5.87 -16.09
N PRO A 209 0.30 5.44 -16.21
CA PRO A 209 0.76 4.19 -15.61
C PRO A 209 0.63 4.19 -14.08
N THR A 210 0.80 5.36 -13.45
CA THR A 210 0.65 5.54 -11.99
C THR A 210 -0.77 5.22 -11.52
N ALA A 211 -1.77 5.90 -12.08
CA ALA A 211 -3.17 5.68 -11.74
C ALA A 211 -3.62 4.27 -12.09
N THR A 212 -3.25 3.79 -13.28
CA THR A 212 -3.62 2.44 -13.72
C THR A 212 -3.02 1.37 -12.82
N GLY A 213 -1.74 1.49 -12.45
CA GLY A 213 -1.09 0.56 -11.53
C GLY A 213 -1.70 0.57 -10.14
N LEU A 214 -2.09 1.74 -9.62
CA LEU A 214 -2.78 1.84 -8.34
C LEU A 214 -4.20 1.28 -8.37
N ALA A 215 -4.98 1.60 -9.40
CA ALA A 215 -6.31 1.05 -9.63
C ALA A 215 -6.26 -0.48 -9.73
N LEU A 216 -5.25 -1.03 -10.42
CA LEU A 216 -5.06 -2.47 -10.56
C LEU A 216 -4.83 -3.17 -9.21
N GLN A 217 -4.14 -2.53 -8.27
CA GLN A 217 -4.03 -3.03 -6.88
C GLN A 217 -5.40 -3.04 -6.18
N ALA A 218 -6.17 -1.96 -6.29
CA ALA A 218 -7.50 -1.87 -5.67
C ALA A 218 -8.51 -2.89 -6.26
N ILE A 219 -8.45 -3.13 -7.58
CA ILE A 219 -9.25 -4.16 -8.27
C ILE A 219 -8.95 -5.55 -7.70
N ASN A 220 -7.67 -5.85 -7.46
CA ASN A 220 -7.16 -7.17 -7.10
C ASN A 220 -7.22 -7.52 -5.61
N TYR A 221 -7.33 -6.55 -4.69
CA TYR A 221 -7.22 -6.83 -3.25
C TYR A 221 -8.28 -7.84 -2.74
N ARG A 222 -9.54 -7.72 -3.18
CA ARG A 222 -10.63 -8.65 -2.85
C ARG A 222 -11.48 -8.91 -4.08
N GLN A 223 -10.86 -9.42 -5.14
CA GLN A 223 -11.47 -9.52 -6.46
C GLN A 223 -12.73 -10.39 -6.55
N THR A 224 -12.97 -11.31 -5.61
CA THR A 224 -14.16 -12.19 -5.55
C THR A 224 -15.20 -11.72 -4.52
N PHE A 225 -15.09 -10.49 -4.04
CA PHE A 225 -16.09 -9.91 -3.14
C PHE A 225 -17.11 -9.16 -3.97
N GLY A 226 -18.26 -9.80 -4.23
CA GLY A 226 -19.30 -9.27 -5.09
C GLY A 226 -20.25 -10.36 -5.57
N ASN A 227 -20.99 -10.05 -6.64
CA ASN A 227 -21.73 -11.03 -7.43
C ASN A 227 -21.03 -11.30 -8.77
N ASP A 228 -21.46 -12.32 -9.50
CA ASP A 228 -20.85 -12.73 -10.78
C ASP A 228 -20.72 -11.60 -11.81
N GLN A 229 -21.68 -10.65 -11.85
CA GLN A 229 -21.63 -9.51 -12.76
C GLN A 229 -20.53 -8.51 -12.35
N GLU A 230 -20.42 -8.23 -11.05
CA GLU A 230 -19.40 -7.37 -10.48
C GLU A 230 -17.99 -7.96 -10.65
N ASP A 231 -17.85 -9.28 -10.50
CA ASP A 231 -16.60 -10.02 -10.70
C ASP A 231 -16.20 -10.03 -12.19
N ALA A 232 -17.17 -10.21 -13.09
CA ALA A 232 -16.94 -10.12 -14.53
C ALA A 232 -16.47 -8.71 -14.95
N ALA A 233 -17.08 -7.66 -14.37
CA ALA A 233 -16.68 -6.27 -14.62
C ALA A 233 -15.24 -6.01 -14.16
N ARG A 234 -14.86 -6.50 -12.95
CA ARG A 234 -13.48 -6.43 -12.45
C ARG A 234 -12.51 -7.12 -13.39
N SER A 235 -12.79 -8.36 -13.79
CA SER A 235 -11.90 -9.12 -14.70
C SER A 235 -11.75 -8.43 -16.06
N ALA A 236 -12.81 -7.82 -16.59
CA ALA A 236 -12.74 -7.08 -17.85
C ALA A 236 -11.86 -5.82 -17.71
N ALA A 237 -12.06 -5.03 -16.65
CA ALA A 237 -11.28 -3.83 -16.39
C ALA A 237 -9.80 -4.14 -16.10
N GLU A 238 -9.54 -5.22 -15.35
CA GLU A 238 -8.20 -5.73 -15.09
C GLU A 238 -7.44 -6.06 -16.38
N LYS A 239 -8.03 -6.85 -17.29
CA LYS A 239 -7.41 -7.22 -18.57
C LYS A 239 -7.05 -5.98 -19.40
N LYS A 240 -7.95 -5.00 -19.42
CA LYS A 240 -7.71 -3.72 -20.10
C LYS A 240 -6.58 -2.92 -19.46
N SER A 241 -6.53 -2.86 -18.13
CA SER A 241 -5.47 -2.17 -17.37
C SER A 241 -4.10 -2.80 -17.64
N VAL A 242 -4.01 -4.13 -17.62
CA VAL A 242 -2.78 -4.86 -17.95
C VAL A 242 -2.38 -4.58 -19.40
N SER A 243 -3.34 -4.59 -20.33
CA SER A 243 -3.08 -4.31 -21.74
C SER A 243 -2.56 -2.88 -21.95
N PHE A 244 -3.16 -1.89 -21.29
CA PHE A 244 -2.69 -0.50 -21.30
C PHE A 244 -1.26 -0.39 -20.81
N LEU A 245 -0.95 -0.99 -19.64
CA LEU A 245 0.40 -0.95 -19.08
C LEU A 245 1.41 -1.59 -20.05
N LEU A 246 1.12 -2.77 -20.60
CA LEU A 246 2.03 -3.41 -21.56
C LEU A 246 2.18 -2.63 -22.87
N ALA A 247 1.14 -1.95 -23.34
CA ALA A 247 1.17 -1.16 -24.57
C ALA A 247 1.91 0.19 -24.41
N THR A 248 2.00 0.71 -23.19
CA THR A 248 2.67 1.97 -22.85
C THR A 248 4.04 1.78 -22.21
N ASP A 249 4.49 0.53 -22.11
CA ASP A 249 5.82 0.15 -21.66
C ASP A 249 6.89 0.70 -22.62
N LEU A 250 7.92 1.30 -22.05
CA LEU A 250 9.08 1.82 -22.75
C LEU A 250 10.23 0.82 -22.63
N GLU A 251 10.77 0.44 -23.79
CA GLU A 251 11.90 -0.49 -23.90
C GLU A 251 11.68 -1.84 -23.20
N GLU A 252 10.42 -2.22 -23.05
CA GLU A 252 9.96 -3.42 -22.35
C GLU A 252 10.42 -3.48 -20.87
N ASN A 253 10.76 -2.36 -20.23
CA ASN A 253 11.37 -2.39 -18.91
C ASN A 253 11.02 -1.23 -17.98
N HIS A 254 10.26 -0.22 -18.43
CA HIS A 254 9.85 0.89 -17.57
C HIS A 254 8.66 1.67 -18.16
N TRP A 255 8.13 2.62 -17.40
CA TRP A 255 7.11 3.54 -17.87
C TRP A 255 7.58 4.98 -17.75
N GLY A 256 7.09 5.80 -18.67
CA GLY A 256 7.34 7.24 -18.68
C GLY A 256 6.26 8.06 -17.98
N PHE A 257 6.59 9.31 -17.71
CA PHE A 257 5.65 10.36 -17.36
C PHE A 257 6.08 11.65 -18.05
N LEU A 258 5.15 12.33 -18.75
CA LEU A 258 5.43 13.53 -19.55
C LEU A 258 6.58 13.37 -20.56
N GLY A 259 6.69 12.20 -21.17
CA GLY A 259 7.69 11.89 -22.20
C GLY A 259 9.05 11.44 -21.69
N GLU A 260 9.27 11.39 -20.37
CA GLU A 260 10.54 11.00 -19.76
C GLU A 260 10.40 9.70 -18.95
N PRO A 261 11.46 8.87 -18.84
CA PRO A 261 11.48 7.72 -17.95
C PRO A 261 11.13 8.12 -16.50
N SER A 262 10.19 7.40 -15.88
CA SER A 262 9.66 7.77 -14.56
C SER A 262 9.77 6.61 -13.57
N VAL A 263 10.54 6.84 -12.51
CA VAL A 263 10.69 5.90 -11.39
C VAL A 263 9.34 5.64 -10.71
N THR A 264 8.58 6.69 -10.42
CA THR A 264 7.28 6.58 -9.76
C THR A 264 6.25 5.88 -10.65
N ALA A 265 6.15 6.25 -11.94
CA ALA A 265 5.19 5.61 -12.84
C ALA A 265 5.50 4.10 -12.98
N THR A 266 6.78 3.77 -13.12
CA THR A 266 7.25 2.38 -13.15
C THR A 266 6.93 1.65 -11.85
N ALA A 267 7.18 2.27 -10.71
CA ALA A 267 6.90 1.67 -9.40
C ALA A 267 5.42 1.28 -9.26
N TYR A 268 4.51 2.19 -9.54
CA TYR A 268 3.08 1.93 -9.44
C TYR A 268 2.59 0.89 -10.45
N ALA A 269 3.06 0.95 -11.69
CA ALA A 269 2.74 -0.06 -12.71
C ALA A 269 3.21 -1.47 -12.29
N VAL A 270 4.43 -1.59 -11.77
CA VAL A 270 4.98 -2.85 -11.28
C VAL A 270 4.19 -3.40 -10.09
N MET A 271 3.82 -2.53 -9.13
CA MET A 271 2.97 -2.94 -8.01
C MET A 271 1.59 -3.42 -8.48
N GLY A 272 0.99 -2.75 -9.48
CA GLY A 272 -0.24 -3.18 -10.12
C GLY A 272 -0.12 -4.56 -10.78
N LEU A 273 0.88 -4.74 -11.63
CA LEU A 273 1.14 -6.04 -12.29
C LEU A 273 1.41 -7.16 -11.27
N LYS A 274 2.11 -6.86 -10.17
CA LYS A 274 2.30 -7.81 -9.07
C LYS A 274 0.99 -8.17 -8.39
N ALA A 275 0.11 -7.20 -8.13
CA ALA A 275 -1.21 -7.45 -7.54
C ALA A 275 -2.12 -8.28 -8.46
N PHE A 276 -2.05 -8.08 -9.77
CA PHE A 276 -2.70 -8.92 -10.78
C PHE A 276 -2.18 -10.38 -10.79
N GLY A 277 -0.99 -10.63 -10.23
CA GLY A 277 -0.37 -11.95 -10.24
C GLY A 277 0.58 -12.19 -11.42
N ALA A 278 1.14 -11.13 -12.00
CA ALA A 278 2.21 -11.26 -12.98
C ALA A 278 3.39 -12.07 -12.39
N ARG A 279 3.90 -13.01 -13.20
CA ARG A 279 4.99 -13.90 -12.79
C ARG A 279 6.24 -13.10 -12.45
N LYS A 280 7.03 -13.60 -11.49
CA LYS A 280 8.32 -13.00 -11.09
C LYS A 280 9.26 -12.75 -12.27
N THR A 281 9.27 -13.66 -13.27
CA THR A 281 10.07 -13.51 -14.49
C THR A 281 9.60 -12.33 -15.35
N THR A 282 8.30 -12.07 -15.42
CA THR A 282 7.74 -10.88 -16.08
C THR A 282 8.16 -9.60 -15.35
N LEU A 283 8.07 -9.60 -14.00
CA LEU A 283 8.41 -8.44 -13.19
C LEU A 283 9.92 -8.13 -13.17
N ALA A 284 10.76 -9.14 -13.40
CA ALA A 284 12.21 -9.04 -13.24
C ALA A 284 12.83 -7.87 -14.02
N ARG A 285 12.43 -7.67 -15.29
CA ARG A 285 12.94 -6.58 -16.13
C ARG A 285 12.68 -5.19 -15.53
N TYR A 286 11.47 -4.95 -15.06
CA TYR A 286 11.09 -3.69 -14.42
C TYR A 286 11.80 -3.48 -13.08
N THR A 287 11.87 -4.54 -12.26
CA THR A 287 12.60 -4.44 -10.98
C THR A 287 14.11 -4.23 -11.20
N ASN A 288 14.68 -4.75 -12.28
CA ASN A 288 16.07 -4.53 -12.63
C ASN A 288 16.31 -3.11 -13.14
N TRP A 289 15.38 -2.56 -13.92
CA TRP A 289 15.42 -1.15 -14.28
C TRP A 289 15.34 -0.26 -13.04
N LEU A 290 14.42 -0.52 -12.11
CA LEU A 290 14.34 0.21 -10.83
C LEU A 290 15.64 0.12 -10.02
N LYS A 291 16.31 -1.04 -10.01
CA LYS A 291 17.64 -1.19 -9.37
C LYS A 291 18.70 -0.31 -10.03
N ALA A 292 18.66 -0.17 -11.35
CA ALA A 292 19.60 0.68 -12.08
C ALA A 292 19.39 2.17 -11.77
N GLN A 293 18.20 2.56 -11.28
CA GLN A 293 17.89 3.91 -10.83
C GLN A 293 18.29 4.19 -9.37
N LEU A 294 19.03 3.30 -8.70
CA LEU A 294 19.49 3.56 -7.33
C LEU A 294 20.73 4.47 -7.31
N SER A 295 20.71 5.50 -6.48
CA SER A 295 21.90 6.29 -6.19
C SER A 295 22.90 5.48 -5.35
N PRO A 296 24.23 5.60 -5.58
CA PRO A 296 25.24 4.98 -4.73
C PRO A 296 25.12 5.34 -3.24
N LYS A 297 24.58 6.53 -2.92
CA LYS A 297 24.37 7.00 -1.54
C LYS A 297 23.01 6.59 -0.95
N GLY A 298 22.21 5.84 -1.70
CA GLY A 298 20.84 5.45 -1.35
C GLY A 298 19.79 6.40 -1.91
N GLY A 299 18.58 5.86 -2.08
CA GLY A 299 17.49 6.57 -2.74
C GLY A 299 17.46 6.28 -4.25
N PHE A 300 16.38 6.70 -4.91
CA PHE A 300 16.25 6.61 -6.36
C PHE A 300 16.69 7.92 -7.00
N VAL A 301 17.42 7.84 -8.11
CA VAL A 301 17.72 9.01 -8.94
C VAL A 301 16.53 9.30 -9.86
N THR A 302 16.25 10.58 -10.04
CA THR A 302 15.30 11.12 -11.02
C THR A 302 16.01 12.15 -11.90
N SER A 303 15.40 12.53 -13.03
CA SER A 303 15.93 13.62 -13.87
C SER A 303 16.10 14.94 -13.12
N ALA A 304 15.29 15.18 -12.08
CA ALA A 304 15.36 16.38 -11.23
C ALA A 304 16.39 16.30 -10.10
N SER A 305 16.97 15.12 -9.84
CA SER A 305 17.79 14.85 -8.65
C SER A 305 19.29 15.13 -8.81
N ASN A 306 19.76 15.48 -10.01
CA ASN A 306 21.18 15.68 -10.33
C ASN A 306 22.09 14.50 -9.89
N GLY A 307 21.59 13.27 -9.96
CA GLY A 307 22.33 12.04 -9.60
C GLY A 307 22.33 11.69 -8.10
N GLU A 308 21.70 12.51 -7.26
CA GLU A 308 21.50 12.23 -5.84
C GLU A 308 20.17 11.47 -5.61
N GLY A 309 19.98 10.92 -4.42
CA GLY A 309 18.71 10.28 -4.06
C GLY A 309 17.57 11.30 -4.00
N ASP A 310 16.44 10.99 -4.63
CA ASP A 310 15.19 11.73 -4.59
C ASP A 310 14.27 11.13 -3.51
N LYS A 311 13.92 11.93 -2.50
CA LYS A 311 13.07 11.48 -1.39
C LYS A 311 11.64 11.13 -1.82
N PHE A 312 11.10 11.80 -2.83
CA PHE A 312 9.73 11.58 -3.31
C PHE A 312 9.66 10.29 -4.10
N ALA A 313 10.55 10.09 -5.07
CA ALA A 313 10.62 8.83 -5.81
C ALA A 313 10.91 7.66 -4.87
N THR A 314 11.78 7.85 -3.87
CA THR A 314 12.10 6.81 -2.88
C THR A 314 10.91 6.48 -1.98
N ALA A 315 10.09 7.47 -1.60
CA ALA A 315 8.87 7.27 -0.81
C ALA A 315 7.81 6.44 -1.54
N GLN A 316 7.98 6.16 -2.84
CA GLN A 316 6.98 5.47 -3.66
C GLN A 316 7.50 4.17 -4.30
N SER A 317 8.82 3.95 -4.33
CA SER A 317 9.41 2.99 -5.29
C SER A 317 10.20 1.82 -4.69
N TYR A 318 10.39 1.77 -3.36
CA TYR A 318 11.14 0.69 -2.72
C TYR A 318 10.39 -0.65 -2.68
N VAL A 319 9.06 -0.65 -2.51
CA VAL A 319 8.21 -1.85 -2.50
C VAL A 319 8.32 -2.64 -3.82
N PRO A 320 8.13 -2.02 -5.00
CA PRO A 320 8.29 -2.74 -6.26
C PRO A 320 9.73 -3.12 -6.58
N LEU A 321 10.73 -2.39 -6.06
CA LEU A 321 12.16 -2.76 -6.17
C LEU A 321 12.44 -4.17 -5.63
N ILE A 322 11.73 -4.56 -4.56
CA ILE A 322 11.81 -5.90 -3.96
C ILE A 322 10.72 -6.85 -4.46
N ALA A 323 10.13 -6.57 -5.63
CA ALA A 323 9.10 -7.35 -6.30
C ALA A 323 7.82 -7.57 -5.47
N LYS A 324 7.44 -6.58 -4.66
CA LYS A 324 6.20 -6.56 -3.88
C LYS A 324 5.22 -5.50 -4.41
N SER A 325 3.96 -5.62 -4.03
CA SER A 325 2.95 -4.57 -4.10
C SER A 325 2.60 -4.07 -2.69
N TYR A 326 1.77 -3.03 -2.58
CA TYR A 326 1.25 -2.60 -1.29
C TYR A 326 0.39 -3.68 -0.62
N LEU A 327 -0.26 -4.54 -1.40
CA LEU A 327 -1.06 -5.64 -0.86
C LEU A 327 -0.21 -6.69 -0.14
N ASP A 328 1.05 -6.88 -0.56
CA ASP A 328 2.01 -7.80 0.09
C ASP A 328 2.53 -7.27 1.45
N LEU A 329 2.11 -6.07 1.89
CA LEU A 329 2.54 -5.45 3.16
C LEU A 329 1.53 -5.57 4.30
N LEU A 330 0.30 -6.00 3.98
CA LEU A 330 -0.75 -6.20 4.97
C LEU A 330 -0.43 -7.43 5.86
N PRO A 331 -0.92 -7.44 7.12
CA PRO A 331 -0.69 -8.54 8.06
C PRO A 331 -1.20 -9.91 7.63
#